data_AF-A0AA89AJ79-F1
#
_entry.id   AF-A0AA89AJ79-F1
#
_cell.length_a   1.000
_cell.length_b   1.000
_cell.length_c   1.000
_cell.angle_alpha   90.00
_cell.angle_beta   90.00
_cell.angle_gamma   90.00
#
_symmetry.space_group_name_H-M   'P 1'
#
loop_
_entity.id
_entity.type
_entity.pdbx_description
1 polymer ?
#
loop_
_entity_poly.entity_id
_entity_poly.type
_entity_poly.pdbx_seq_one_letter_code
_entity_poly.pdbx_strand_id
1 'polypeptide(L)'
;MAQTLANIKFWPKSRLQEHNMTAKDAYQYFVLRAQEIAISKDWTPVNWEETFNTFATKLNPRTVVHNWLASDLISIYSFESSNQRLGPGVCPKAVAEGFRCIYSNQGVWYLDHIDVPWDSFNNAEPLEGINDASEQELVLGGEVCMWSEVIDTSNVQQTIWPRAAAAAERLWSTRGSISSGNTTATALPRLQYFRCLLTRRGVQAAPVTNKYARSVPNGPGSCYEQ
;
A
#
# COMPACT_ATOMS: atom_id res chain seq x y z
N MET A 1 -2.62 -22.30 -14.03
CA MET A 1 -4.02 -21.93 -14.34
C MET A 1 -3.97 -20.81 -15.38
N ALA A 2 -3.60 -21.18 -16.60
CA ALA A 2 -3.25 -20.29 -17.69
C ALA A 2 -4.14 -20.67 -18.88
N GLN A 3 -5.14 -19.84 -19.20
CA GLN A 3 -5.86 -19.76 -20.49
C GLN A 3 -7.05 -18.79 -20.38
N THR A 4 -6.78 -17.49 -20.16
CA THR A 4 -7.80 -16.44 -20.39
C THR A 4 -7.25 -15.07 -20.82
N LEU A 5 -5.96 -14.98 -21.19
CA LEU A 5 -5.34 -13.70 -21.60
C LEU A 5 -5.16 -13.54 -23.12
N ALA A 6 -5.64 -14.49 -23.94
CA ALA A 6 -5.41 -14.50 -25.39
C ALA A 6 -6.22 -13.46 -26.20
N ASN A 7 -7.06 -12.62 -25.58
CA ASN A 7 -7.92 -11.67 -26.29
C ASN A 7 -7.83 -10.22 -25.79
N ILE A 8 -6.76 -9.83 -25.09
CA ILE A 8 -6.48 -8.41 -24.88
C ILE A 8 -5.80 -7.89 -26.15
N LYS A 9 -6.60 -7.61 -27.20
CA LYS A 9 -6.14 -6.77 -28.31
C LYS A 9 -5.80 -5.40 -27.72
N PHE A 10 -4.52 -5.04 -27.69
CA PHE A 10 -4.10 -3.65 -27.55
C PHE A 10 -4.97 -2.81 -28.49
N TRP A 11 -5.64 -1.77 -27.97
CA TRP A 11 -6.45 -0.87 -28.79
C TRP A 11 -5.51 -0.12 -29.74
N PRO A 12 -5.50 -0.43 -31.05
CA PRO A 12 -4.67 0.30 -32.00
C PRO A 12 -5.24 1.71 -32.16
N LYS A 13 -4.38 2.68 -32.53
CA LYS A 13 -4.83 4.07 -32.80
C LYS A 13 -6.03 4.13 -33.76
N SER A 14 -6.09 3.23 -34.75
CA SER A 14 -7.21 3.15 -35.70
C SER A 14 -8.54 2.87 -35.02
N ARG A 15 -8.58 1.99 -34.01
CA ARG A 15 -9.81 1.63 -33.30
C ARG A 15 -10.30 2.77 -32.40
N LEU A 16 -9.38 3.54 -31.82
CA LEU A 16 -9.72 4.76 -31.09
C LEU A 16 -10.38 5.79 -32.01
N GLN A 17 -9.83 5.96 -33.23
CA GLN A 17 -10.40 6.85 -34.25
C GLN A 17 -11.77 6.37 -34.75
N GLU A 18 -11.94 5.07 -35.02
CA GLU A 18 -13.21 4.47 -35.42
C GLU A 18 -14.34 4.72 -34.41
N HIS A 19 -14.01 4.70 -33.12
CA HIS A 19 -14.96 4.92 -32.04
C HIS A 19 -14.96 6.37 -31.50
N ASN A 20 -14.21 7.27 -32.12
CA ASN A 20 -14.04 8.66 -31.68
C ASN A 20 -13.70 8.80 -30.18
N MET A 21 -12.79 7.95 -29.69
CA MET A 21 -12.37 7.86 -28.29
C MET A 21 -10.95 8.37 -28.10
N THR A 22 -10.70 9.09 -27.00
CA THR A 22 -9.34 9.34 -26.51
C THR A 22 -8.79 8.11 -25.77
N ALA A 23 -7.49 8.13 -25.43
CA ALA A 23 -6.91 7.10 -24.57
C ALA A 23 -7.56 7.06 -23.17
N LYS A 24 -7.97 8.22 -22.63
CA LYS A 24 -8.70 8.29 -21.35
C LYS A 24 -10.09 7.67 -21.45
N ASP A 25 -10.80 7.92 -22.55
CA ASP A 25 -12.11 7.32 -22.80
C ASP A 25 -12.01 5.80 -22.94
N ALA A 26 -10.98 5.31 -23.63
CA ALA A 26 -10.73 3.89 -23.79
C ALA A 26 -10.34 3.21 -22.46
N TYR A 27 -9.53 3.86 -21.62
CA TYR A 27 -9.21 3.37 -20.28
C TYR A 27 -10.48 3.28 -19.40
N GLN A 28 -11.28 4.34 -19.35
CA GLN A 28 -12.55 4.36 -18.63
C GLN A 28 -13.49 3.25 -19.14
N TYR A 29 -13.67 3.13 -20.46
CA TYR A 29 -14.50 2.08 -21.07
C TYR A 29 -14.02 0.68 -20.66
N PHE A 30 -12.72 0.42 -20.72
CA PHE A 30 -12.14 -0.86 -20.33
C PHE A 30 -12.41 -1.19 -18.86
N VAL A 31 -12.14 -0.25 -17.95
CA VAL A 31 -12.32 -0.44 -16.51
C VAL A 31 -13.79 -0.70 -16.19
N LEU A 32 -14.70 0.16 -16.67
CA LEU A 32 -16.13 0.03 -16.39
C LEU A 32 -16.68 -1.30 -16.94
N ARG A 33 -16.25 -1.70 -18.15
CA ARG A 33 -16.67 -2.97 -18.74
C ARG A 33 -16.17 -4.17 -17.93
N ALA A 34 -14.94 -4.12 -17.42
CA ALA A 34 -14.40 -5.17 -16.56
C ALA A 34 -15.13 -5.24 -15.21
N GLN A 35 -15.46 -4.09 -14.62
CA GLN A 35 -16.24 -4.00 -13.38
C GLN A 35 -17.64 -4.61 -13.56
N GLU A 36 -18.35 -4.27 -14.64
CA GLU A 36 -19.66 -4.86 -14.95
C GLU A 36 -19.60 -6.40 -15.00
N ILE A 37 -18.58 -6.96 -15.64
CA ILE A 37 -18.39 -8.40 -15.72
C ILE A 37 -18.15 -9.00 -14.33
N ALA A 38 -17.25 -8.41 -13.54
CA ALA A 38 -16.97 -8.88 -12.17
C ALA A 38 -18.21 -8.83 -11.28
N ILE A 39 -18.96 -7.72 -11.32
CA ILE A 39 -20.17 -7.52 -10.53
C ILE A 39 -21.29 -8.47 -10.96
N SER A 40 -21.40 -8.80 -12.26
CA SER A 40 -22.34 -9.82 -12.74
C SER A 40 -22.07 -11.22 -12.17
N LYS A 41 -20.88 -11.44 -11.59
CA LYS A 41 -20.47 -12.66 -10.88
C LYS A 41 -20.49 -12.51 -9.36
N ASP A 42 -21.10 -11.44 -8.86
CA ASP A 42 -21.12 -11.04 -7.45
C ASP A 42 -19.72 -10.81 -6.84
N TRP A 43 -18.74 -10.48 -7.68
CA TRP A 43 -17.41 -10.11 -7.21
C TRP A 43 -17.36 -8.62 -6.88
N THR A 44 -16.50 -8.27 -5.91
CA THR A 44 -16.21 -6.89 -5.55
C THR A 44 -14.92 -6.45 -6.26
N PRO A 45 -14.98 -5.49 -7.19
CA PRO A 45 -13.79 -4.95 -7.82
C PRO A 45 -12.94 -4.17 -6.79
N VAL A 46 -11.63 -4.37 -6.85
CA VAL A 46 -10.64 -3.53 -6.18
C VAL A 46 -9.81 -2.85 -7.27
N ASN A 47 -9.75 -1.52 -7.27
CA ASN A 47 -8.99 -0.77 -8.25
C ASN A 47 -8.01 0.17 -7.56
N TRP A 48 -6.83 0.32 -8.17
CA TRP A 48 -5.92 1.42 -7.81
C TRP A 48 -6.62 2.77 -7.99
N GLU A 49 -6.23 3.73 -7.16
CA GLU A 49 -6.91 5.02 -7.00
C GLU A 49 -7.06 5.87 -8.27
N GLU A 50 -6.32 5.61 -9.34
CA GLU A 50 -6.42 6.33 -10.61
C GLU A 50 -7.84 6.30 -11.19
N THR A 51 -8.57 5.20 -11.01
CA THR A 51 -9.95 5.09 -11.50
C THR A 51 -10.87 6.06 -10.76
N PHE A 52 -10.70 6.18 -9.44
CA PHE A 52 -11.45 7.11 -8.61
C PHE A 52 -11.06 8.55 -8.96
N ASN A 53 -9.75 8.84 -8.97
CA ASN A 53 -9.21 10.16 -9.27
C ASN A 53 -9.58 10.68 -10.67
N THR A 54 -9.89 9.81 -11.63
CA THR A 54 -10.19 10.20 -13.02
C THR A 54 -11.68 10.22 -13.33
N PHE A 55 -12.47 9.28 -12.80
CA PHE A 55 -13.89 9.11 -13.17
C PHE A 55 -14.75 8.52 -12.04
N ALA A 56 -14.53 8.93 -10.78
CA ALA A 56 -15.30 8.51 -9.60
C ALA A 56 -16.81 8.43 -9.84
N THR A 57 -17.41 9.46 -10.44
CA THR A 57 -18.87 9.56 -10.68
C THR A 57 -19.44 8.47 -11.58
N LYS A 58 -18.60 7.75 -12.34
CA LYS A 58 -19.00 6.63 -13.19
C LYS A 58 -18.66 5.28 -12.60
N LEU A 59 -17.86 5.22 -11.54
CA LEU A 59 -17.52 3.97 -10.88
C LEU A 59 -18.74 3.39 -10.19
N ASN A 60 -18.84 2.06 -10.22
CA ASN A 60 -19.85 1.39 -9.43
C ASN A 60 -19.55 1.58 -7.93
N PRO A 61 -20.52 1.96 -7.07
CA PRO A 61 -20.30 2.15 -5.63
C PRO A 61 -19.80 0.90 -4.89
N ARG A 62 -19.95 -0.30 -5.47
CA ARG A 62 -19.36 -1.54 -4.93
C ARG A 62 -17.84 -1.56 -5.03
N THR A 63 -17.22 -0.74 -5.87
CA THR A 63 -15.76 -0.69 -6.04
C THR A 63 -15.06 -0.35 -4.73
N VAL A 64 -13.97 -1.05 -4.43
CA VAL A 64 -13.03 -0.68 -3.36
C VAL A 64 -11.87 0.08 -3.98
N VAL A 65 -11.57 1.26 -3.45
CA VAL A 65 -10.45 2.10 -3.85
C VAL A 65 -9.20 1.65 -3.10
N HIS A 66 -8.12 1.37 -3.81
CA HIS A 66 -6.83 0.99 -3.23
C HIS A 66 -5.85 2.17 -3.36
N ASN A 67 -5.52 2.79 -2.24
CA ASN A 67 -4.66 3.96 -2.17
C ASN A 67 -3.19 3.57 -2.22
N TRP A 68 -2.41 4.20 -3.08
CA TRP A 68 -0.97 4.03 -3.10
C TRP A 68 -0.17 5.31 -3.27
N LEU A 69 -0.72 6.36 -3.86
CA LEU A 69 -0.05 7.65 -3.97
C LEU A 69 0.08 8.30 -2.60
N ALA A 70 1.29 8.81 -2.33
CA ALA A 70 1.63 9.38 -1.02
C ALA A 70 1.04 10.78 -0.78
N SER A 71 0.45 11.35 -1.81
CA SER A 71 -0.25 12.62 -1.77
C SER A 71 -1.33 12.66 -2.84
N ASP A 72 -2.31 13.54 -2.65
CA ASP A 72 -3.06 14.09 -3.77
C ASP A 72 -2.08 14.54 -4.86
N LEU A 73 -2.44 14.36 -6.13
CA LEU A 73 -1.66 14.57 -7.37
C LEU A 73 -0.75 15.84 -7.46
N ILE A 74 -0.80 16.76 -6.50
CA ILE A 74 -0.09 18.04 -6.48
C ILE A 74 1.36 17.93 -5.99
N SER A 75 1.78 16.93 -5.18
CA SER A 75 3.18 16.83 -4.71
C SER A 75 4.06 15.76 -5.36
N ILE A 76 3.57 15.04 -6.37
CA ILE A 76 4.43 14.15 -7.19
C ILE A 76 5.47 14.89 -8.04
N TYR A 77 5.44 16.24 -8.09
CA TYR A 77 6.43 17.06 -8.80
C TYR A 77 7.51 17.69 -7.89
N SER A 78 7.45 17.53 -6.57
CA SER A 78 8.48 18.03 -5.66
C SER A 78 9.40 16.90 -5.21
N PHE A 79 10.46 16.66 -5.99
CA PHE A 79 11.56 15.72 -5.70
C PHE A 79 12.51 16.25 -4.62
N GLU A 80 11.99 17.03 -3.66
CA GLU A 80 12.80 17.64 -2.61
C GLU A 80 12.17 17.40 -1.23
N SER A 81 13.02 16.94 -0.33
CA SER A 81 12.89 16.84 1.12
C SER A 81 12.30 15.53 1.68
N SER A 82 13.22 14.79 2.28
CA SER A 82 13.07 13.70 3.24
C SER A 82 12.31 14.08 4.53
N ASN A 83 11.40 15.05 4.47
CA ASN A 83 10.66 15.57 5.62
C ASN A 83 9.25 16.08 5.26
N GLN A 84 8.78 15.85 4.03
CA GLN A 84 7.43 16.21 3.66
C GLN A 84 6.46 15.23 4.31
N ARG A 85 5.61 15.75 5.21
CA ARG A 85 4.50 14.99 5.79
C ARG A 85 3.62 14.54 4.63
N LEU A 86 3.66 13.25 4.36
CA LEU A 86 2.83 12.64 3.32
C LEU A 86 1.37 12.85 3.72
N GLY A 87 0.56 13.22 2.73
CA GLY A 87 -0.86 13.40 2.98
C GLY A 87 -1.53 12.07 3.32
N PRO A 88 -2.79 12.10 3.79
CA PRO A 88 -3.55 10.89 4.14
C PRO A 88 -3.91 9.99 2.94
N GLY A 89 -3.39 10.29 1.74
CA GLY A 89 -3.73 9.62 0.49
C GLY A 89 -5.17 9.92 0.06
N VAL A 90 -5.72 9.08 -0.82
CA VAL A 90 -7.06 9.27 -1.38
C VAL A 90 -8.18 8.79 -0.46
N CYS A 91 -7.87 7.98 0.56
CA CYS A 91 -8.91 7.35 1.38
C CYS A 91 -9.91 8.34 1.99
N PRO A 92 -9.52 9.49 2.56
CA PRO A 92 -10.50 10.46 3.07
C PRO A 92 -11.49 10.96 2.03
N LYS A 93 -11.07 11.13 0.77
CA LYS A 93 -11.96 11.54 -0.32
C LYS A 93 -12.85 10.39 -0.76
N ALA A 94 -12.30 9.19 -0.88
CA ALA A 94 -13.04 8.01 -1.29
C ALA A 94 -14.18 7.70 -0.31
N VAL A 95 -13.90 7.71 1.00
CA VAL A 95 -14.93 7.42 2.02
C VAL A 95 -15.98 8.51 2.13
N ALA A 96 -15.62 9.79 1.96
CA ALA A 96 -16.57 10.90 1.92
C ALA A 96 -17.52 10.81 0.71
N GLU A 97 -17.10 10.16 -0.39
CA GLU A 97 -17.94 9.83 -1.54
C GLU A 97 -18.66 8.47 -1.40
N GLY A 98 -18.53 7.79 -0.26
CA GLY A 98 -19.20 6.52 0.04
C GLY A 98 -18.51 5.27 -0.49
N PHE A 99 -17.29 5.38 -0.99
CA PHE A 99 -16.49 4.22 -1.40
C PHE A 99 -15.75 3.60 -0.23
N ARG A 100 -15.54 2.29 -0.29
CA ARG A 100 -14.64 1.59 0.62
C ARG A 100 -13.19 1.80 0.20
N CYS A 101 -12.27 1.89 1.16
CA CYS A 101 -10.85 2.11 0.88
C CYS A 101 -9.94 1.05 1.52
N ILE A 102 -8.87 0.70 0.82
CA ILE A 102 -7.70 -0.03 1.35
C ILE A 102 -6.53 0.95 1.34
N TYR A 103 -5.90 1.17 2.49
CA TYR A 103 -4.76 2.07 2.63
C TYR A 103 -3.45 1.34 2.28
N SER A 104 -2.62 1.92 1.41
CA SER A 104 -1.30 1.37 1.05
C SER A 104 -0.36 2.47 0.54
N ASN A 105 -0.34 3.61 1.24
CA ASN A 105 0.45 4.79 0.87
C ASN A 105 1.94 4.45 0.65
N GLN A 106 2.44 4.70 -0.56
CA GLN A 106 3.80 4.31 -0.98
C GLN A 106 4.91 4.99 -0.20
N GLY A 107 4.66 6.16 0.39
CA GLY A 107 5.70 6.86 1.13
C GLY A 107 5.94 6.26 2.52
N VAL A 108 5.10 5.31 2.97
CA VAL A 108 5.29 4.60 4.25
C VAL A 108 5.17 3.08 4.15
N TRP A 109 4.28 2.53 3.31
CA TRP A 109 3.91 1.11 3.29
C TRP A 109 4.40 0.34 2.05
N TYR A 110 5.31 0.92 1.27
CA TYR A 110 6.02 0.19 0.20
C TYR A 110 7.35 -0.37 0.72
N LEU A 111 7.47 -1.69 0.72
CA LEU A 111 8.63 -2.44 1.19
C LEU A 111 9.79 -2.40 0.18
N ASP A 112 9.52 -2.16 -1.10
CA ASP A 112 10.55 -1.95 -2.11
C ASP A 112 11.30 -0.62 -1.95
N HIS A 113 10.69 0.37 -1.27
CA HIS A 113 11.40 1.55 -0.75
C HIS A 113 12.27 1.14 0.45
N ILE A 114 13.50 0.74 0.17
CA ILE A 114 14.42 0.15 1.15
C ILE A 114 14.92 1.17 2.20
N ASP A 115 14.77 2.46 1.95
CA ASP A 115 15.17 3.57 2.82
C ASP A 115 14.10 3.97 3.83
N VAL A 116 12.88 3.43 3.71
CA VAL A 116 11.80 3.64 4.68
C VAL A 116 11.96 2.69 5.87
N PRO A 117 12.21 3.21 7.10
CA PRO A 117 12.45 2.41 8.29
C PRO A 117 11.15 1.86 8.89
N TRP A 118 11.27 0.84 9.74
CA TRP A 118 10.12 0.12 10.31
C TRP A 118 9.17 1.01 11.13
N ASP A 119 9.67 2.06 11.77
CA ASP A 119 8.89 2.97 12.61
C ASP A 119 7.98 3.86 11.75
N SER A 120 8.38 4.21 10.53
CA SER A 120 7.47 4.82 9.54
C SER A 120 6.28 3.90 9.22
N PHE A 121 6.52 2.59 9.04
CA PHE A 121 5.44 1.61 8.83
C PHE A 121 4.51 1.51 10.05
N ASN A 122 5.06 1.55 11.27
CA ASN A 122 4.27 1.47 12.51
C ASN A 122 3.47 2.75 12.79
N ASN A 123 4.04 3.91 12.47
CA ASN A 123 3.46 5.21 12.80
C ASN A 123 2.42 5.68 11.77
N ALA A 124 2.39 5.11 10.57
CA ALA A 124 1.36 5.39 9.57
C ALA A 124 -0.05 5.10 10.13
N GLU A 125 -0.97 6.04 9.94
CA GLU A 125 -2.34 5.96 10.46
C GLU A 125 -3.34 5.92 9.29
N PRO A 126 -3.96 4.76 9.00
CA PRO A 126 -4.91 4.61 7.89
C PRO A 126 -6.15 5.50 7.99
N LEU A 127 -6.48 5.97 9.20
CA LEU A 127 -7.61 6.87 9.46
C LEU A 127 -7.21 8.36 9.52
N GLU A 128 -5.96 8.70 9.16
CA GLU A 128 -5.53 10.10 9.11
C GLU A 128 -6.43 10.91 8.17
N GLY A 129 -6.92 12.06 8.64
CA GLY A 129 -7.80 12.92 7.85
C GLY A 129 -9.27 12.47 7.78
N ILE A 130 -9.67 11.39 8.46
CA ILE A 130 -11.06 10.88 8.50
C ILE A 130 -11.61 11.05 9.91
N ASN A 131 -12.51 12.02 10.11
CA ASN A 131 -13.04 12.35 11.43
C ASN A 131 -14.40 11.71 11.71
N ASP A 132 -15.21 11.47 10.68
CA ASP A 132 -16.53 10.88 10.83
C ASP A 132 -16.43 9.37 11.08
N ALA A 133 -17.10 8.87 12.12
CA ALA A 133 -17.03 7.46 12.50
C ALA A 133 -17.61 6.52 11.42
N SER A 134 -18.67 6.95 10.73
CA SER A 134 -19.27 6.15 9.65
C SER A 134 -18.37 6.11 8.41
N GLU A 135 -17.61 7.17 8.15
CA GLU A 135 -16.58 7.18 7.10
C GLU A 135 -15.37 6.30 7.48
N GLN A 136 -14.99 6.27 8.76
CA GLN A 136 -13.91 5.39 9.23
C GLN A 136 -14.23 3.91 9.02
N GLU A 137 -15.50 3.50 9.13
CA GLU A 137 -15.96 2.13 8.86
C GLU A 137 -15.79 1.70 7.39
N LEU A 138 -15.67 2.66 6.47
CA LEU A 138 -15.43 2.38 5.06
C LEU A 138 -13.94 2.09 4.76
N VAL A 139 -13.03 2.37 5.69
CA VAL A 139 -11.63 1.94 5.58
C VAL A 139 -11.51 0.49 6.03
N LEU A 140 -11.25 -0.41 5.09
CA LEU A 140 -11.25 -1.86 5.32
C LEU A 140 -9.97 -2.37 6.01
N GLY A 141 -8.96 -1.50 6.14
CA GLY A 141 -7.63 -1.83 6.62
C GLY A 141 -6.59 -1.34 5.61
N GLY A 142 -5.56 -2.14 5.38
CA GLY A 142 -4.57 -1.78 4.38
C GLY A 142 -3.57 -2.88 4.07
N GLU A 143 -2.69 -2.56 3.12
CA GLU A 143 -1.73 -3.49 2.55
C GLU A 143 -0.34 -2.86 2.56
N VAL A 144 0.68 -3.69 2.76
CA VAL A 144 2.07 -3.31 2.50
C VAL A 144 2.47 -3.92 1.17
N CYS A 145 2.89 -3.09 0.23
CA CYS A 145 3.28 -3.55 -1.10
C CYS A 145 4.77 -3.88 -1.14
N MET A 146 5.12 -4.85 -1.99
CA MET A 146 6.50 -5.20 -2.29
C MET A 146 6.56 -5.39 -3.80
N TRP A 147 6.92 -4.33 -4.52
CA TRP A 147 7.12 -4.39 -5.95
C TRP A 147 8.45 -5.08 -6.29
N SER A 148 8.46 -5.85 -7.38
CA SER A 148 9.50 -6.85 -7.62
C SER A 148 10.56 -6.46 -8.64
N GLU A 149 10.73 -5.16 -8.94
CA GLU A 149 11.70 -4.67 -9.94
C GLU A 149 13.13 -5.07 -9.58
N VAL A 150 13.45 -5.10 -8.28
CA VAL A 150 14.78 -5.41 -7.74
C VAL A 150 14.72 -6.51 -6.67
N ILE A 151 13.73 -7.40 -6.78
CA ILE A 151 13.45 -8.46 -5.80
C ILE A 151 13.40 -9.83 -6.47
N ASP A 152 14.02 -10.80 -5.83
CA ASP A 152 13.86 -12.20 -6.14
C ASP A 152 13.96 -13.05 -4.87
N THR A 153 14.05 -14.37 -5.03
CA THR A 153 14.18 -15.30 -3.91
C THR A 153 15.44 -15.08 -3.06
N SER A 154 16.47 -14.41 -3.57
CA SER A 154 17.70 -14.15 -2.82
C SER A 154 17.52 -13.09 -1.73
N ASN A 155 16.55 -12.18 -1.86
CA ASN A 155 16.41 -11.01 -0.99
C ASN A 155 14.97 -10.70 -0.53
N VAL A 156 13.95 -11.43 -1.01
CA VAL A 156 12.54 -11.16 -0.70
C VAL A 156 12.24 -11.16 0.80
N GLN A 157 12.74 -12.14 1.56
CA GLN A 157 12.44 -12.27 2.99
C GLN A 157 13.04 -11.12 3.81
N GLN A 158 14.27 -10.72 3.48
CA GLN A 158 15.00 -9.64 4.15
C GLN A 158 14.44 -8.25 3.79
N THR A 159 13.70 -8.16 2.67
CA THR A 159 12.97 -6.96 2.27
C THR A 159 11.69 -6.82 3.07
N ILE A 160 10.89 -7.89 3.11
CA ILE A 160 9.57 -7.89 3.74
C ILE A 160 9.70 -7.81 5.26
N TRP A 161 10.54 -8.65 5.86
CA TRP A 161 10.63 -8.79 7.30
C TRP A 161 11.85 -8.09 7.87
N PRO A 162 11.72 -7.34 8.98
CA PRO A 162 10.55 -7.30 9.87
C PRO A 162 9.60 -6.12 9.63
N ARG A 163 9.82 -5.28 8.61
CA ARG A 163 9.02 -4.06 8.37
C ARG A 163 7.53 -4.33 8.17
N ALA A 164 7.17 -5.39 7.46
CA ALA A 164 5.77 -5.80 7.33
C ALA A 164 5.10 -6.11 8.68
N ALA A 165 5.85 -6.60 9.68
CA ALA A 165 5.32 -6.85 11.02
C ALA A 165 4.95 -5.55 11.74
N ALA A 166 5.67 -4.45 11.45
CA ALA A 166 5.41 -3.15 12.04
C ALA A 166 4.06 -2.56 11.57
N ALA A 167 3.74 -2.71 10.27
CA ALA A 167 2.43 -2.37 9.72
C ALA A 167 1.34 -3.34 10.18
N ALA A 168 1.66 -4.63 10.34
CA ALA A 168 0.71 -5.61 10.89
C ALA A 168 0.28 -5.26 12.33
N GLU A 169 1.21 -4.81 13.18
CA GLU A 169 0.86 -4.32 14.52
C GLU A 169 -0.10 -3.13 14.45
N ARG A 170 0.08 -2.22 13.48
CA ARG A 170 -0.81 -1.08 13.24
C ARG A 170 -2.22 -1.48 12.83
N LEU A 171 -2.35 -2.46 11.92
CA LEU A 171 -3.64 -2.92 11.43
C LEU A 171 -4.39 -3.82 12.42
N TRP A 172 -3.67 -4.46 13.36
CA TRP A 172 -4.24 -5.40 14.31
C TRP A 172 -4.58 -4.78 15.66
N SER A 173 -3.72 -3.88 16.16
CA SER A 173 -3.82 -3.38 17.53
C SER A 173 -4.77 -2.20 17.63
N THR A 174 -5.37 -1.99 18.81
CA THR A 174 -6.24 -0.82 19.00
C THR A 174 -5.44 0.46 18.88
N ARG A 175 -6.03 1.50 18.30
CA ARG A 175 -5.37 2.78 18.04
C ARG A 175 -4.68 3.38 19.27
N GLY A 176 -5.32 3.28 20.45
CA GLY A 176 -4.76 3.77 21.72
C GLY A 176 -3.61 2.93 22.29
N SER A 177 -3.46 1.68 21.87
CA SER A 177 -2.39 0.78 22.34
C SER A 177 -1.06 1.02 21.62
N ILE A 178 -1.11 1.52 20.40
CA ILE A 178 0.07 1.91 19.62
C ILE A 178 0.37 3.34 20.05
N SER A 179 1.11 3.44 21.16
CA SER A 179 1.33 4.66 21.91
C SER A 179 1.72 5.79 20.96
N SER A 180 0.98 6.90 20.98
CA SER A 180 1.32 8.20 20.34
C SER A 180 2.56 8.86 20.98
N GLY A 181 3.50 8.06 21.44
CA GLY A 181 4.71 8.42 22.16
C GLY A 181 5.94 7.89 21.44
N ASN A 182 7.01 7.64 22.19
CA ASN A 182 8.27 7.19 21.61
C ASN A 182 8.18 5.72 21.15
N THR A 183 7.87 5.51 19.88
CA THR A 183 7.78 4.18 19.23
C THR A 183 9.05 3.34 19.44
N THR A 184 10.22 3.99 19.50
CA THR A 184 11.50 3.35 19.80
C THR A 184 11.55 2.78 21.23
N ALA A 185 10.88 3.41 22.20
CA ALA A 185 10.83 2.89 23.56
C ALA A 185 9.80 1.76 23.73
N THR A 186 8.71 1.79 22.97
CA THR A 186 7.58 0.88 23.17
C THR A 186 7.56 -0.29 22.20
N ALA A 187 7.70 -0.07 20.89
CA ALA A 187 7.56 -1.09 19.85
C ALA A 187 8.89 -1.74 19.48
N LEU A 188 10.01 -1.01 19.48
CA LEU A 188 11.31 -1.54 19.06
C LEU A 188 11.73 -2.82 19.83
N PRO A 189 11.64 -2.89 21.17
CA PRO A 189 12.07 -4.10 21.89
C PRO A 189 11.24 -5.34 21.50
N ARG A 190 9.92 -5.16 21.29
CA ARG A 190 9.03 -6.24 20.84
C ARG A 190 9.32 -6.66 19.41
N LEU A 191 9.59 -5.70 18.52
CA LEU A 191 9.92 -5.98 17.13
C LEU A 191 11.26 -6.70 16.99
N GLN A 192 12.28 -6.32 17.77
CA GLN A 192 13.57 -7.02 17.83
C GLN A 192 13.39 -8.46 18.32
N TYR A 193 12.58 -8.68 19.36
CA TYR A 193 12.24 -10.02 19.82
C TYR A 193 11.48 -10.83 18.75
N PHE A 194 10.49 -10.22 18.09
CA PHE A 194 9.71 -10.86 17.03
C PHE A 194 10.58 -11.23 15.82
N ARG A 195 11.54 -10.37 15.45
CA ARG A 195 12.53 -10.67 14.42
C ARG A 195 13.36 -11.91 14.76
N CYS A 196 13.83 -12.05 16.00
CA CYS A 196 14.51 -13.27 16.45
C CYS A 196 13.61 -14.51 16.33
N LEU A 197 12.32 -14.38 16.69
CA LEU A 197 11.35 -15.46 16.56
C LEU A 197 11.16 -15.88 15.09
N LEU A 198 11.08 -14.91 14.17
CA LEU A 198 11.03 -15.16 12.73
C LEU A 198 12.25 -15.94 12.25
N THR A 199 13.46 -15.50 12.62
CA THR A 199 14.71 -16.20 12.26
C THR A 199 14.75 -17.62 12.80
N ARG A 200 14.34 -17.84 14.06
CA ARG A 200 14.23 -19.20 14.65
C ARG A 200 13.23 -20.10 13.93
N ARG A 201 12.25 -19.52 13.24
CA ARG A 201 11.24 -20.22 12.44
C ARG A 201 11.61 -20.35 10.96
N GLY A 202 12.86 -20.00 10.59
CA GLY A 202 13.35 -20.12 9.22
C GLY A 202 13.02 -18.92 8.31
N VAL A 203 12.45 -17.83 8.85
CA VAL A 203 12.20 -16.60 8.10
C VAL A 203 13.44 -15.70 8.19
N GLN A 204 14.05 -15.40 7.04
CA GLN A 204 15.29 -14.63 6.93
C GLN A 204 15.03 -13.13 7.08
N ALA A 205 14.57 -12.70 8.26
CA ALA A 205 14.29 -11.30 8.56
C ALA A 205 15.57 -10.47 8.74
N ALA A 206 15.60 -9.29 8.11
CA ALA A 206 16.70 -8.34 8.22
C ALA A 206 16.85 -7.78 9.66
N PRO A 207 18.00 -7.17 9.99
CA PRO A 207 18.11 -6.36 11.20
C PRO A 207 17.08 -5.21 11.20
N VAL A 208 16.52 -4.92 12.36
CA VAL A 208 15.50 -3.89 12.62
C VAL A 208 16.09 -2.49 12.59
N THR A 209 17.29 -2.30 13.17
CA THR A 209 17.90 -0.98 13.42
C THR A 209 18.71 -0.43 12.25
N ASN A 210 18.74 -1.15 11.12
CA ASN A 210 19.47 -0.71 9.94
C ASN A 210 18.74 0.42 9.22
N LYS A 211 19.49 1.41 8.74
CA LYS A 211 18.94 2.54 7.97
C LYS A 211 18.27 2.08 6.68
N TYR A 212 18.91 1.16 5.96
CA TYR A 212 18.36 0.58 4.74
C TYR A 212 18.03 -0.89 4.95
N ALA A 213 16.88 -1.33 4.42
CA ALA A 213 16.51 -2.74 4.37
C ALA A 213 17.57 -3.58 3.64
N ARG A 214 17.64 -4.88 3.96
CA ARG A 214 18.63 -5.85 3.43
C ARG A 214 20.10 -5.57 3.78
N SER A 215 20.40 -4.45 4.44
CA SER A 215 21.77 -4.14 4.82
C SER A 215 22.29 -5.13 5.86
N VAL A 216 23.61 -5.34 5.88
CA VAL A 216 24.28 -6.14 6.91
C VAL A 216 24.12 -5.51 8.30
N PRO A 217 24.19 -6.29 9.40
CA PRO A 217 24.19 -5.72 10.75
C PRO A 217 25.28 -4.66 10.95
N ASN A 218 25.03 -3.67 11.80
CA ASN A 218 25.99 -2.59 12.06
C ASN A 218 27.24 -3.07 12.81
N GLY A 219 27.15 -4.22 13.49
CA GLY A 219 28.26 -4.81 14.21
C GLY A 219 28.05 -6.30 14.51
N PRO A 220 29.02 -6.93 15.20
CA PRO A 220 28.84 -8.29 15.71
C PRO A 220 27.81 -8.28 16.84
N GLY A 221 26.95 -9.29 16.89
CA GLY A 221 25.93 -9.39 17.92
C GLY A 221 24.97 -10.56 17.74
N SER A 222 24.12 -10.77 18.74
CA SER A 222 23.05 -11.77 18.66
C SER A 222 21.87 -11.23 17.83
N CYS A 223 20.85 -12.05 17.56
CA CYS A 223 19.66 -11.51 16.90
C CYS A 223 18.93 -10.43 17.75
N TYR A 224 19.17 -10.42 19.08
CA TYR A 224 18.59 -9.49 20.06
C TYR A 224 19.41 -8.20 20.20
N GLU A 225 20.69 -8.23 19.85
CA GLU A 225 21.63 -7.11 19.95
C GLU A 225 22.25 -6.91 18.56
N GLN A 226 21.77 -5.89 17.84
CA GLN A 226 22.03 -5.67 16.40
C GLN A 226 22.90 -4.45 16.15
#